data_AF-N8ZZA4-F1
#
_entry.id   AF-N8ZZA4-F1
#
_cell.length_a   1.000
_cell.length_b   1.000
_cell.length_c   1.000
_cell.angle_alpha   90.00
_cell.angle_beta   90.00
_cell.angle_gamma   90.00
#
_symmetry.space_group_name_H-M   'P 1'
#
loop_
_entity.id
_entity.type
_entity.pdbx_description
1 polymer ?
#
loop_
_entity_poly.entity_id
_entity_poly.type
_entity_poly.pdbx_seq_one_letter_code
_entity_poly.pdbx_strand_id
1 'polypeptide(L)'
;MNEFQGTNPILEILGDEPTIRDITVSNNSSLKIVEPLTGVSLDDGTVIRVHGDIALQEIQNNIDQLNSLKGTDISFTAEQVVEEPSP
;
A
#
# COMPACT_ATOMS: atom_id res chain seq x y z
N MET A 1 14.25 11.53 3.52
CA MET A 1 13.21 10.48 3.39
C MET A 1 12.94 10.38 1.91
N ASN A 2 13.21 9.23 1.27
CA ASN A 2 12.94 9.04 -0.15
C ASN A 2 11.50 8.58 -0.30
N GLU A 3 10.58 9.51 -0.51
CA GLU A 3 9.22 9.19 -0.92
C GLU A 3 9.26 8.57 -2.32
N PHE A 4 8.75 7.35 -2.46
CA PHE A 4 8.65 6.68 -3.74
C PHE A 4 7.48 7.31 -4.52
N GLN A 5 7.78 8.30 -5.36
CA GLN A 5 6.81 8.93 -6.27
C GLN A 5 6.69 8.16 -7.59
N GLY A 6 6.32 6.88 -7.50
CA GLY A 6 5.97 6.09 -8.68
C GLY A 6 4.49 6.21 -8.95
N THR A 7 4.09 6.98 -9.98
CA THR A 7 2.75 6.83 -10.57
C THR A 7 2.69 5.42 -11.14
N ASN A 8 2.11 4.48 -10.41
CA ASN A 8 2.06 3.09 -10.82
C ASN A 8 0.95 2.94 -11.87
N PRO A 9 1.27 2.73 -13.17
CA PRO A 9 0.30 2.81 -14.28
C PRO A 9 -0.77 1.72 -14.22
N ILE A 10 -0.61 0.70 -13.37
CA ILE A 10 -1.64 -0.31 -13.09
C ILE A 10 -2.82 0.31 -12.32
N LEU A 11 -2.57 1.34 -11.51
CA LEU A 11 -3.59 1.97 -10.66
C LEU A 11 -4.56 2.85 -11.46
N GLU A 12 -4.10 3.44 -12.57
CA GLU A 12 -4.94 4.25 -13.49
C GLU A 12 -5.96 3.39 -14.25
N ILE A 13 -5.70 2.09 -14.42
CA ILE A 13 -6.54 1.14 -15.17
C ILE A 13 -7.77 0.70 -14.36
N LEU A 14 -7.77 0.87 -13.03
CA LEU A 14 -8.83 0.35 -12.16
C LEU A 14 -10.08 1.24 -12.10
N GLY A 15 -10.08 2.40 -12.77
CA GLY A 15 -11.28 3.23 -12.98
C GLY A 15 -11.80 3.95 -11.73
N ASP A 16 -10.94 4.15 -10.74
CA ASP A 16 -11.28 4.70 -9.43
C ASP A 16 -11.15 6.24 -9.40
N GLU A 17 -11.92 6.91 -8.56
CA GLU A 17 -11.78 8.36 -8.33
C GLU A 17 -10.36 8.67 -7.83
N PRO A 18 -9.81 9.89 -8.06
CA PRO A 18 -8.44 10.24 -7.67
C PRO A 18 -8.31 10.44 -6.16
N THR A 19 -8.63 9.42 -5.37
CA THR A 19 -8.42 9.39 -3.93
C THR A 19 -7.02 8.87 -3.67
N ILE A 20 -6.16 9.72 -3.09
CA ILE A 20 -4.81 9.33 -2.70
C ILE A 20 -4.85 8.89 -1.23
N ARG A 21 -4.29 7.72 -0.93
CA ARG A 21 -4.14 7.22 0.44
C ARG A 21 -2.71 6.77 0.67
N ASP A 22 -2.18 7.11 1.83
CA ASP A 22 -0.90 6.59 2.29
C ASP A 22 -1.16 5.40 3.20
N ILE A 23 -0.60 4.25 2.85
CA ILE A 23 -0.71 3.02 3.61
C ILE A 23 0.59 2.81 4.39
N THR A 24 0.50 2.85 5.71
CA THR A 24 1.63 2.50 6.58
C THR A 24 1.58 1.02 6.91
N VAL A 25 2.68 0.33 6.60
CA VAL A 25 2.87 -1.10 6.84
C VAL A 25 3.47 -1.30 8.23
N SER A 26 2.88 -2.20 9.02
CA SER A 26 3.54 -2.77 10.18
C SER A 26 3.75 -4.26 9.96
N ASN A 27 5.03 -4.65 9.89
CA ASN A 27 5.44 -6.04 9.71
C ASN A 27 6.35 -6.44 10.87
N ASN A 28 5.79 -7.19 11.81
CA ASN A 28 6.54 -7.71 12.96
C ASN A 28 7.23 -9.06 12.65
N SER A 29 7.19 -9.52 11.40
CA SER A 29 7.86 -10.74 10.96
C SER A 29 9.34 -10.49 10.63
N SER A 30 10.16 -11.52 10.83
CA SER A 30 11.55 -11.56 10.35
C SER A 30 11.66 -11.96 8.87
N LEU A 31 10.53 -12.17 8.20
CA LEU A 31 10.47 -12.50 6.78
C LEU A 31 10.49 -11.25 5.91
N LYS A 32 11.33 -11.26 4.89
CA LYS A 32 11.27 -10.27 3.81
C LYS A 32 10.12 -10.61 2.89
N ILE A 33 9.08 -9.77 2.90
CA ILE A 33 7.87 -9.94 2.12
C ILE A 33 7.78 -8.78 1.15
N VAL A 34 7.43 -9.08 -0.10
CA VAL A 34 7.33 -8.08 -1.16
C VAL A 34 5.90 -8.10 -1.66
N GLU A 35 5.29 -6.92 -1.76
CA GLU A 35 3.94 -6.76 -2.26
C GLU A 35 3.92 -7.04 -3.77
N PRO A 36 3.10 -8.00 -4.24
CA PRO A 36 3.18 -8.48 -5.63
C PRO A 36 2.72 -7.46 -6.69
N LEU A 37 1.86 -6.50 -6.36
CA LEU A 37 1.33 -5.50 -7.31
C LEU A 37 2.30 -4.32 -7.53
N THR A 38 2.97 -3.87 -6.48
CA THR A 38 3.85 -2.70 -6.47
C THR A 38 5.34 -3.06 -6.45
N GLY A 39 5.68 -4.29 -6.05
CA GLY A 39 7.07 -4.74 -5.84
C GLY A 39 7.74 -4.12 -4.61
N VAL A 40 6.98 -3.44 -3.74
CA VAL A 40 7.51 -2.78 -2.53
C VAL A 40 7.76 -3.81 -1.44
N SER A 41 8.90 -3.69 -0.74
CA SER A 41 9.17 -4.53 0.44
C SER A 41 8.29 -4.06 1.60
N LEU A 42 7.53 -4.97 2.18
CA LEU A 42 6.60 -4.74 3.28
C LEU A 42 7.36 -4.76 4.62
N ASP A 43 8.36 -3.89 4.78
CA ASP A 43 9.10 -3.74 6.02
C ASP A 43 8.32 -2.85 7.01
N ASP A 44 8.55 -3.00 8.31
CA ASP A 44 7.90 -2.16 9.33
C ASP A 44 8.21 -0.67 9.11
N GLY A 45 7.17 0.16 9.11
CA GLY A 45 7.26 1.59 8.84
C GLY A 45 7.34 1.96 7.35
N THR A 46 7.19 1.00 6.44
CA THR A 46 7.08 1.30 5.00
C THR A 46 5.79 2.06 4.72
N VAL A 47 5.86 3.11 3.89
CA VAL A 47 4.70 3.87 3.44
C VAL A 47 4.50 3.63 1.95
N ILE A 48 3.30 3.19 1.56
CA ILE A 48 2.89 2.95 0.19
C ILE A 48 1.79 3.94 -0.16
N ARG A 49 2.06 4.86 -1.09
CA ARG A 49 1.05 5.76 -1.64
C ARG A 49 0.25 5.04 -2.71
N VAL A 50 -1.05 4.88 -2.49
CA VAL A 50 -1.99 4.31 -3.44
C VAL A 50 -2.93 5.37 -3.98
N HIS A 51 -3.33 5.18 -5.23
CA HIS A 51 -4.28 6.01 -5.93
C HIS A 51 -5.50 5.15 -6.25
N GLY A 52 -6.65 5.51 -5.69
CA GLY A 52 -7.90 4.78 -5.85
C GLY A 52 -8.17 3.74 -4.76
N ASP A 53 -9.45 3.53 -4.46
CA ASP A 53 -9.93 2.54 -3.50
C ASP A 53 -9.75 1.10 -4.01
N ILE A 54 -9.89 0.81 -5.32
CA ILE A 54 -9.58 -0.55 -5.83
C ILE A 54 -8.11 -0.90 -5.61
N ALA A 55 -7.19 0.04 -5.81
CA ALA A 55 -5.77 -0.18 -5.58
C ALA A 55 -5.47 -0.56 -4.12
N LEU A 56 -6.12 0.15 -3.18
CA LEU A 56 -6.06 -0.16 -1.76
C LEU A 56 -6.59 -1.57 -1.47
N GLN A 57 -7.75 -1.93 -2.05
CA GLN A 57 -8.37 -3.24 -1.85
C GLN A 57 -7.49 -4.38 -2.37
N GLU A 58 -6.87 -4.22 -3.54
CA GLU A 58 -5.98 -5.23 -4.11
C GLU A 58 -4.75 -5.45 -3.24
N ILE A 59 -4.14 -4.38 -2.73
CA ILE A 59 -3.03 -4.49 -1.79
C ILE A 59 -3.48 -5.24 -0.54
N GLN A 60 -4.60 -4.83 0.09
CA GLN A 60 -5.17 -5.52 1.27
C GLN A 60 -5.41 -7.01 1.01
N ASN A 61 -6.01 -7.37 -0.12
CA ASN A 61 -6.24 -8.76 -0.51
C ASN A 61 -4.94 -9.55 -0.66
N ASN A 62 -3.90 -8.95 -1.26
CA ASN A 62 -2.60 -9.58 -1.42
C ASN A 62 -1.95 -9.87 -0.06
N ILE A 63 -2.06 -8.92 0.88
CA ILE A 63 -1.54 -9.05 2.23
C ILE A 63 -2.26 -10.15 3.00
N ASP A 64 -3.58 -10.19 2.95
CA ASP A 64 -4.37 -11.23 3.63
C ASP A 64 -4.00 -12.62 3.11
N GLN A 65 -3.79 -12.74 1.80
CA GLN A 65 -3.26 -13.97 1.19
C GLN A 65 -1.84 -14.29 1.69
N LEU A 66 -0.94 -13.30 1.76
CA LEU A 66 0.41 -13.49 2.28
C LEU A 66 0.42 -13.93 3.75
N ASN A 67 -0.41 -13.31 4.59
CA ASN A 67 -0.62 -13.68 5.99
C ASN A 67 -1.13 -15.13 6.11
N SER A 68 -2.12 -15.50 5.29
CA SER A 68 -2.66 -16.87 5.26
C SER A 68 -1.62 -17.90 4.78
N LEU A 69 -0.83 -17.57 3.75
CA LEU A 69 0.14 -18.48 3.14
C LEU A 69 1.42 -18.64 3.96
N LYS A 70 1.90 -17.58 4.61
CA LYS A 70 3.20 -17.55 5.30
C LYS A 70 3.09 -17.53 6.82
N GLY A 71 1.87 -17.42 7.36
CA GLY A 71 1.64 -17.29 8.80
C GLY A 71 2.25 -16.02 9.37
N THR A 72 2.21 -14.94 8.58
CA THR A 72 2.75 -13.62 8.97
C THR A 72 1.65 -12.78 9.60
N ASP A 73 2.07 -11.76 10.36
CA ASP A 73 1.18 -10.81 11.02
C ASP A 73 1.49 -9.41 10.49
N ILE A 74 1.24 -9.21 9.19
CA ILE A 74 1.41 -7.91 8.55
C ILE A 74 0.08 -7.16 8.66
N SER A 75 0.12 -5.94 9.20
CA SER A 75 -1.03 -5.06 9.35
C SER A 75 -0.80 -3.73 8.66
N PHE A 76 -1.90 -3.05 8.30
CA PHE A 76 -1.87 -1.84 7.49
C PHE A 76 -2.81 -0.80 8.08
N THR A 77 -2.35 0.45 8.08
CA THR A 77 -3.18 1.61 8.37
C THR A 77 -3.23 2.48 7.13
N ALA A 78 -4.42 2.73 6.60
CA ALA A 78 -4.62 3.59 5.45
C ALA A 78 -5.11 4.96 5.92
N GLU A 79 -4.36 6.01 5.60
CA GLU A 79 -4.73 7.40 5.86
C GLU A 79 -5.02 8.09 4.53
N GLN A 80 -6.14 8.80 4.44
CA GLN A 80 -6.44 9.59 3.24
C GLN A 80 -5.54 10.81 3.20
N VAL A 81 -4.84 10.99 2.08
CA VAL A 81 -4.08 12.21 1.82
C VAL A 81 -5.09 13.26 1.39
N VAL A 82 -5.56 14.05 2.35
CA VAL A 82 -6.25 15.30 2.04
C VAL A 82 -5.19 16.31 1.63
N GLU A 83 -5.10 16.62 0.34
CA GLU A 83 -4.40 17.83 -0.07
C GLU A 83 -5.14 19.01 0.59
N GLU A 84 -4.54 19.59 1.63
CA GLU A 84 -5.01 20.86 2.15
C GLU A 84 -5.01 21.86 0.97
N PRO A 85 -6.14 22.54 0.68
CA PRO A 85 -6.14 23.57 -0.34
C PRO A 85 -5.11 24.61 0.08
N SER A 86 -4.06 24.76 -0.71
CA SER A 86 -3.07 25.81 -0.51
C SER A 86 -3.78 27.17 -0.61
N PRO A 87 -3.50 28.11 0.32
CA PRO A 87 -4.18 29.41 0.37
C PRO A 87 -3.86 30.33 -0.82
#